data_AF-A0A6A8MLU0-F1
#
_entry.id   AF-A0A6A8MLU0-F1
#
_cell.length_a   1.000
_cell.length_b   1.000
_cell.length_c   1.000
_cell.angle_alpha   90.00
_cell.angle_beta   90.00
_cell.angle_gamma   90.00
#
_symmetry.space_group_name_H-M   'P 1'
#
loop_
_entity.id
_entity.type
_entity.pdbx_description
1 polymer ?
#
loop_
_entity_poly.entity_id
_entity_poly.type
_entity_poly.pdbx_seq_one_letter_code
_entity_poly.pdbx_strand_id
1 'polypeptide(L)'
;MSINIESLLKNSDSVVSEILNKALSDKEISAQEGLRLYSTTGIDFHLVGLVADEIRKRRVGDTVTYVVNRNINFTNVCIKQCGFCAFSRDFREEEGYFLPTDEIVRRAKEAHQLGATEVCIQAGLPPDMDGDLYENICREIKKEIPDIHIHGFSPEEVLYGATRSKTTIREYLKRLKESGVNTLPGTAAEILDQKLRDKISPGRISVKDWIEVIKTAHSLGINTTSTMMFGHIETYEDRVNHIVKIREIQKE
;
A
#
# COMPACT_ATOMS: atom_id res chain seq x y z
N MET A 1 -27.97 21.03 -4.80
CA MET A 1 -29.10 20.21 -4.34
C MET A 1 -28.54 19.19 -3.37
N SER A 2 -28.91 19.26 -2.09
CA SER A 2 -28.53 18.23 -1.12
C SER A 2 -29.40 17.00 -1.41
N ILE A 3 -28.78 15.88 -1.79
CA ILE A 3 -29.49 14.62 -1.98
C ILE A 3 -30.01 14.18 -0.61
N ASN A 4 -31.32 13.97 -0.49
CA ASN A 4 -31.92 13.47 0.75
C ASN A 4 -31.71 11.94 0.82
N ILE A 5 -30.55 11.53 1.37
CA ILE A 5 -30.17 10.12 1.52
C ILE A 5 -31.22 9.36 2.35
N GLU A 6 -31.74 9.96 3.42
CA GLU A 6 -32.76 9.33 4.29
C GLU A 6 -34.03 8.94 3.50
N SER A 7 -34.45 9.78 2.55
CA SER A 7 -35.60 9.46 1.70
C SER A 7 -35.31 8.33 0.71
N LEU A 8 -34.07 8.22 0.22
CA LEU A 8 -33.69 7.19 -0.74
C LEU A 8 -33.50 5.83 -0.07
N LEU A 9 -33.01 5.81 1.18
CA LEU A 9 -32.86 4.60 1.98
C LEU A 9 -34.19 3.87 2.21
N LYS A 10 -35.33 4.58 2.20
CA LYS A 10 -36.67 3.97 2.30
C LYS A 10 -37.02 3.03 1.15
N ASN A 11 -36.34 3.17 0.00
CA ASN A 11 -36.54 2.33 -1.19
C ASN A 11 -35.48 1.22 -1.32
N SER A 12 -34.62 1.05 -0.30
CA SER A 12 -33.56 0.05 -0.23
C SER A 12 -34.08 -1.24 0.43
N ASP A 13 -33.37 -2.35 0.21
CA ASP A 13 -33.49 -3.53 1.06
C ASP A 13 -33.30 -3.15 2.54
N SER A 14 -34.15 -3.66 3.45
CA SER A 14 -34.15 -3.20 4.85
C SER A 14 -32.82 -3.49 5.55
N VAL A 15 -32.19 -4.63 5.25
CA VAL A 15 -30.89 -5.00 5.82
C VAL A 15 -29.80 -4.06 5.30
N VAL A 16 -29.79 -3.74 4.01
CA VAL A 16 -28.84 -2.77 3.43
C VAL A 16 -29.05 -1.39 4.06
N SER A 17 -30.29 -0.93 4.17
CA SER A 17 -30.61 0.36 4.79
C SER A 17 -30.14 0.45 6.24
N GLU A 18 -30.30 -0.62 7.04
CA GLU A 18 -29.84 -0.67 8.43
C GLU A 18 -28.31 -0.54 8.52
N ILE A 19 -27.57 -1.26 7.67
CA ILE A 19 -26.11 -1.20 7.60
C ILE A 19 -25.64 0.21 7.21
N LEU A 20 -26.29 0.82 6.21
CA LEU A 20 -25.95 2.17 5.74
C LEU A 20 -26.26 3.24 6.80
N ASN A 21 -27.37 3.12 7.53
CA ASN A 21 -27.70 4.00 8.65
C ASN A 21 -26.69 3.87 9.80
N LYS A 22 -26.25 2.64 10.08
CA LYS A 22 -25.19 2.37 11.05
C LYS A 22 -23.89 3.08 10.65
N ALA A 23 -23.51 2.99 9.37
CA ALA A 23 -22.33 3.68 8.82
C ALA A 23 -22.42 5.21 8.96
N LEU A 24 -23.57 5.80 8.61
CA LEU A 24 -23.84 7.23 8.73
C LEU A 24 -23.83 7.74 10.18
N SER A 25 -24.02 6.83 11.14
CA SER A 25 -23.97 7.11 12.58
C SER A 25 -22.59 6.86 13.19
N ASP A 26 -21.55 6.77 12.35
CA ASP A 26 -20.15 6.51 12.73
C ASP A 26 -19.94 5.22 13.53
N LYS A 27 -20.85 4.23 13.38
CA LYS A 27 -20.71 2.92 14.00
C LYS A 27 -19.97 1.97 13.06
N GLU A 28 -19.14 1.12 13.65
CA GLU A 28 -18.35 0.13 12.90
C GLU A 28 -19.23 -0.92 12.21
N ILE A 29 -19.00 -1.11 10.91
CA ILE A 29 -19.61 -2.17 10.11
C ILE A 29 -18.85 -3.50 10.31
N SER A 30 -19.55 -4.60 10.57
CA SER A 30 -18.96 -5.93 10.72
C SER A 30 -18.52 -6.53 9.38
N ALA A 31 -17.75 -7.62 9.42
CA ALA A 31 -17.39 -8.35 8.21
C ALA A 31 -18.63 -8.88 7.45
N GLN A 32 -19.61 -9.43 8.16
CA GLN A 32 -20.83 -9.94 7.52
C GLN A 32 -21.64 -8.83 6.86
N GLU A 33 -21.75 -7.68 7.53
CA GLU A 33 -22.42 -6.50 6.98
C GLU A 33 -21.67 -5.97 5.74
N GLY A 34 -20.33 -5.91 5.79
CA GLY A 34 -19.50 -5.54 4.64
C GLY A 34 -19.69 -6.46 3.43
N LEU A 35 -19.77 -7.78 3.67
CA LEU A 35 -20.02 -8.77 2.62
C LEU A 35 -21.42 -8.59 1.99
N ARG A 36 -22.43 -8.27 2.80
CA ARG A 36 -23.78 -7.93 2.33
C ARG A 36 -23.74 -6.73 1.38
N LEU A 37 -22.96 -5.68 1.72
CA LEU A 37 -22.80 -4.50 0.87
C LEU A 37 -22.08 -4.80 -0.45
N TYR A 38 -21.03 -5.63 -0.45
CA TYR A 38 -20.34 -6.06 -1.69
C TYR A 38 -21.25 -6.77 -2.69
N SER A 39 -22.32 -7.39 -2.20
CA SER A 39 -23.25 -8.17 -3.02
C SER A 39 -24.46 -7.36 -3.50
N THR A 40 -24.50 -6.05 -3.22
CA THR A 40 -25.60 -5.17 -3.63
C THR A 40 -25.58 -4.91 -5.13
N THR A 41 -26.78 -4.72 -5.68
CA THR A 41 -26.99 -4.38 -7.09
C THR A 41 -28.12 -3.34 -7.18
N GLY A 42 -28.34 -2.76 -8.37
CA GLY A 42 -29.43 -1.81 -8.58
C GLY A 42 -29.38 -0.60 -7.65
N ILE A 43 -30.52 -0.23 -7.05
CA ILE A 43 -30.62 0.95 -6.18
C ILE A 43 -29.72 0.86 -4.94
N ASP A 44 -29.58 -0.33 -4.36
CA ASP A 44 -28.75 -0.55 -3.16
C ASP A 44 -27.27 -0.25 -3.45
N PHE A 45 -26.77 -0.65 -4.62
CA PHE A 45 -25.40 -0.33 -5.04
C PHE A 45 -25.15 1.18 -5.14
N HIS A 46 -26.09 1.92 -5.74
CA HIS A 46 -26.00 3.37 -5.82
C HIS A 46 -26.07 4.04 -4.44
N LEU A 47 -26.88 3.49 -3.52
CA LEU A 47 -26.97 3.96 -2.14
C LEU A 47 -25.65 3.76 -1.38
N VAL A 48 -24.94 2.64 -1.57
CA VAL A 48 -23.59 2.45 -1.02
C VAL A 48 -22.66 3.57 -1.46
N GLY A 49 -22.66 3.90 -2.76
CA GLY A 49 -21.84 4.99 -3.31
C GLY A 49 -22.18 6.36 -2.72
N LEU A 50 -23.47 6.68 -2.59
CA LEU A 50 -23.94 7.95 -2.00
C LEU A 50 -23.58 8.08 -0.52
N VAL A 51 -23.73 7.01 0.25
CA VAL A 51 -23.37 7.00 1.68
C VAL A 51 -21.86 7.08 1.86
N ALA A 52 -21.08 6.40 1.03
CA ALA A 52 -19.62 6.52 1.03
C ALA A 52 -19.18 7.96 0.73
N ASP A 53 -19.82 8.64 -0.23
CA ASP A 53 -19.52 10.03 -0.57
C ASP A 53 -19.87 11.00 0.56
N GLU A 54 -21.03 10.81 1.21
CA GLU A 54 -21.43 11.60 2.37
C GLU A 54 -20.46 11.43 3.54
N ILE A 55 -20.04 10.19 3.83
CA ILE A 55 -19.03 9.92 4.87
C ILE A 55 -17.70 10.59 4.50
N ARG A 56 -17.23 10.46 3.25
CA ARG A 56 -16.02 11.14 2.76
C ARG A 56 -16.15 12.65 2.98
N LYS A 57 -17.27 13.25 2.57
CA LYS A 57 -17.51 14.70 2.71
C LYS A 57 -17.50 15.16 4.17
N ARG A 58 -18.13 14.43 5.10
CA ARG A 58 -18.08 14.73 6.53
C ARG A 58 -16.66 14.67 7.10
N ARG A 59 -15.83 13.75 6.60
CA ARG A 59 -14.48 13.50 7.11
C ARG A 59 -13.43 14.47 6.57
N VAL A 60 -13.46 14.76 5.27
CA VAL A 60 -12.38 15.50 4.58
C VAL A 60 -12.86 16.69 3.74
N GLY A 61 -14.17 16.95 3.67
CA GLY A 61 -14.73 18.02 2.85
C GLY A 61 -14.59 17.74 1.36
N ASP A 62 -14.63 18.81 0.55
CA ASP A 62 -14.64 18.74 -0.93
C ASP A 62 -13.26 18.98 -1.57
N THR A 63 -12.22 19.22 -0.76
CA THR A 63 -10.85 19.42 -1.26
C THR A 63 -10.26 18.09 -1.76
N VAL A 64 -9.84 18.07 -3.02
CA VAL A 64 -9.10 16.93 -3.60
C VAL A 64 -7.60 17.23 -3.56
N THR A 65 -6.84 16.40 -2.84
CA THR A 65 -5.38 16.52 -2.73
C THR A 65 -4.68 15.60 -3.73
N TYR A 66 -3.49 16.00 -4.19
CA TYR A 66 -2.63 15.19 -5.05
C TYR A 66 -1.15 15.39 -4.66
N VAL A 67 -0.30 14.47 -5.11
CA VAL A 67 1.16 14.55 -4.94
C VAL A 67 1.80 14.53 -6.32
N VAL A 68 2.72 15.45 -6.59
CA VAL A 68 3.58 15.37 -7.79
C VAL A 68 4.72 14.41 -7.45
N ASN A 69 4.61 13.20 -7.96
CA ASN A 69 5.47 12.07 -7.63
C ASN A 69 6.24 11.56 -8.86
N ARG A 70 7.46 11.05 -8.65
CA ARG A 70 8.13 10.15 -9.62
C ARG A 70 8.39 8.78 -8.99
N ASN A 71 7.87 7.74 -9.63
CA ASN A 71 8.28 6.36 -9.35
C ASN A 71 9.68 6.10 -9.93
N ILE A 72 10.59 5.58 -9.12
CA ILE A 72 11.93 5.17 -9.55
C ILE A 72 12.11 3.69 -9.18
N ASN A 73 11.94 2.84 -10.18
CA ASN A 73 12.31 1.44 -10.09
C ASN A 73 13.79 1.29 -10.39
N PHE A 74 14.60 1.00 -9.36
CA PHE A 74 16.06 0.87 -9.53
C PHE A 74 16.48 -0.50 -10.08
N THR A 75 15.60 -1.50 -10.05
CA THR A 75 15.78 -2.75 -10.77
C THR A 75 14.44 -3.41 -11.09
N ASN A 76 14.38 -4.15 -12.19
CA ASN A 76 13.28 -5.06 -12.54
C ASN A 76 13.64 -6.54 -12.29
N VAL A 77 14.81 -6.84 -11.72
CA VAL A 77 15.24 -8.21 -11.37
C VAL A 77 14.66 -8.59 -10.02
N CYS A 78 14.00 -9.75 -9.94
CA CYS A 78 13.34 -10.18 -8.71
C CYS A 78 13.47 -11.69 -8.48
N ILE A 79 13.85 -12.10 -7.27
CA ILE A 79 13.86 -13.51 -6.84
C ILE A 79 12.45 -14.09 -6.61
N LYS A 80 11.39 -13.30 -6.73
CA LYS A 80 10.00 -13.73 -6.52
C LYS A 80 9.29 -13.96 -7.84
N GLN A 81 8.44 -14.98 -7.87
CA GLN A 81 7.72 -15.39 -9.07
C GLN A 81 6.20 -15.12 -8.92
N CYS A 82 5.82 -13.85 -8.81
CA CYS A 82 4.41 -13.47 -8.66
C CYS A 82 3.70 -13.55 -10.02
N GLY A 83 2.62 -14.32 -10.13
CA GLY A 83 1.94 -14.59 -11.41
C GLY A 83 1.30 -13.38 -12.10
N PHE A 84 1.25 -12.23 -11.43
CA PHE A 84 0.69 -10.97 -11.92
C PHE A 84 1.74 -9.87 -12.12
N CYS A 85 3.00 -10.09 -11.74
CA CYS A 85 4.01 -9.04 -11.71
C CYS A 85 4.88 -9.07 -12.97
N ALA A 86 5.03 -7.93 -13.65
CA ALA A 86 5.91 -7.81 -14.81
C ALA A 86 7.41 -7.98 -14.47
N PHE A 87 7.79 -7.88 -13.19
CA PHE A 87 9.15 -8.16 -12.70
C PHE A 87 9.34 -9.62 -12.27
N SER A 88 8.31 -10.47 -12.39
CA SER A 88 8.40 -11.93 -12.22
C SER A 88 9.12 -12.58 -13.40
N ARG A 89 10.26 -12.05 -13.79
CA ARG A 89 11.12 -12.53 -14.87
C ARG A 89 12.33 -13.23 -14.24
N ASP A 90 12.78 -14.30 -14.89
CA ASP A 90 13.97 -15.03 -14.44
C ASP A 90 15.21 -14.13 -14.60
N PHE A 91 16.21 -14.29 -13.72
CA PHE A 91 17.45 -13.48 -13.68
C PHE A 91 18.34 -13.62 -14.94
N ARG A 92 17.86 -14.34 -15.96
CA ARG A 92 18.54 -14.71 -17.20
C ARG A 92 17.96 -14.03 -18.44
N GLU A 93 16.96 -13.16 -18.28
CA GLU A 93 16.41 -12.40 -19.40
C GLU A 93 17.25 -11.15 -19.70
N GLU A 94 17.49 -10.88 -20.99
CA GLU A 94 18.35 -9.77 -21.48
C GLU A 94 17.83 -8.37 -21.08
N GLU A 95 16.57 -8.25 -20.66
CA GLU A 95 15.92 -6.98 -20.30
C GLU A 95 16.08 -6.60 -18.82
N GLY A 96 16.81 -7.40 -18.03
CA GLY A 96 17.13 -7.09 -16.64
C GLY A 96 18.02 -5.86 -16.52
N TYR A 97 17.72 -4.93 -15.61
CA TYR A 97 18.56 -3.77 -15.31
C TYR A 97 18.74 -3.56 -13.81
N PHE A 98 19.86 -2.92 -13.48
CA PHE A 98 20.13 -2.39 -12.15
C PHE A 98 20.70 -0.99 -12.32
N LEU A 99 19.98 0.03 -11.86
CA LEU A 99 20.40 1.42 -11.98
C LEU A 99 21.51 1.70 -10.95
N PRO A 100 22.62 2.32 -11.36
CA PRO A 100 23.60 2.82 -10.41
C PRO A 100 23.00 3.98 -9.59
N THR A 101 23.50 4.17 -8.37
CA THR A 101 22.94 5.15 -7.42
C THR A 101 22.96 6.58 -7.97
N ASP A 102 23.97 6.95 -8.73
CA ASP A 102 24.06 8.26 -9.39
C ASP A 102 22.94 8.50 -10.40
N GLU A 103 22.51 7.47 -11.15
CA GLU A 103 21.36 7.54 -12.05
C GLU A 103 20.04 7.67 -11.28
N ILE A 104 19.89 6.98 -10.13
CA ILE A 104 18.73 7.13 -9.25
C ILE A 104 18.64 8.58 -8.75
N VAL A 105 19.76 9.12 -8.27
CA VAL A 105 19.86 10.51 -7.79
C VAL A 105 19.59 11.50 -8.93
N ARG A 106 20.14 11.28 -10.13
CA ARG A 106 19.87 12.12 -11.31
C ARG A 106 18.38 12.17 -11.62
N ARG A 107 17.69 11.02 -11.58
CA ARG A 107 16.23 10.95 -11.80
C ARG A 107 15.44 11.65 -10.69
N ALA A 108 15.87 11.54 -9.44
CA ALA A 108 15.24 12.28 -8.33
C ALA A 108 15.42 13.79 -8.51
N LYS A 109 16.61 14.26 -8.92
CA LYS A 109 16.91 15.68 -9.16
C LYS A 109 16.08 16.24 -10.29
N GLU A 110 16.01 15.51 -11.40
CA GLU A 110 15.16 15.86 -12.54
C GLU A 110 13.69 15.97 -12.12
N ALA A 111 13.18 15.01 -11.34
CA ALA A 111 11.80 15.05 -10.84
C ALA A 111 11.56 16.30 -9.99
N HIS A 112 12.48 16.59 -9.07
CA HIS A 112 12.39 17.74 -8.20
C HIS A 112 12.40 19.06 -8.97
N GLN A 113 13.26 19.18 -9.98
CA GLN A 113 13.32 20.35 -10.88
C GLN A 113 12.02 20.54 -11.67
N LEU A 114 11.30 19.46 -11.95
CA LEU A 114 9.98 19.49 -12.59
C LEU A 114 8.83 19.69 -11.59
N GLY A 115 9.12 19.94 -10.32
CA GLY A 115 8.15 20.24 -9.28
C GLY A 115 7.67 19.03 -8.46
N ALA A 116 8.33 17.88 -8.55
CA ALA A 116 8.01 16.74 -7.69
C ALA A 116 8.35 17.03 -6.22
N THR A 117 7.37 16.79 -5.35
CA THR A 117 7.52 16.87 -3.89
C THR A 117 7.86 15.52 -3.28
N GLU A 118 7.71 14.44 -4.06
CA GLU A 118 7.93 13.07 -3.61
C GLU A 118 8.62 12.23 -4.69
N VAL A 119 9.50 11.33 -4.26
CA VAL A 119 9.93 10.17 -5.05
C VAL A 119 9.47 8.89 -4.38
N CYS A 120 8.91 7.99 -5.18
CA CYS A 120 8.57 6.64 -4.73
C CYS A 120 9.67 5.67 -5.19
N ILE A 121 10.36 5.05 -4.24
CA ILE A 121 11.47 4.12 -4.53
C ILE A 121 11.00 2.70 -4.23
N GLN A 122 10.86 1.87 -5.27
CA GLN A 122 10.44 0.47 -5.17
C GLN A 122 11.06 -0.32 -6.30
N ALA A 123 11.42 -1.58 -6.10
CA ALA A 123 11.99 -2.39 -7.16
C ALA A 123 11.66 -3.89 -7.01
N GLY A 124 12.23 -4.68 -7.92
CA GLY A 124 12.42 -6.10 -7.66
C GLY A 124 13.43 -6.37 -6.53
N LEU A 125 13.56 -7.64 -6.15
CA LEU A 125 14.50 -8.12 -5.14
C LEU A 125 15.65 -8.84 -5.84
N PRO A 126 16.73 -8.16 -6.24
CA PRO A 126 17.82 -8.80 -6.97
C PRO A 126 18.55 -9.79 -6.03
N PRO A 127 19.01 -10.94 -6.54
CA PRO A 127 19.79 -11.88 -5.74
C PRO A 127 21.07 -11.20 -5.24
N ASP A 128 21.53 -11.62 -4.07
CA ASP A 128 22.75 -11.14 -3.44
C ASP A 128 22.90 -9.63 -3.24
N MET A 129 21.76 -8.92 -3.18
CA MET A 129 21.74 -7.49 -2.88
C MET A 129 22.50 -7.16 -1.59
N ASP A 130 23.27 -6.07 -1.64
CA ASP A 130 23.83 -5.45 -0.44
C ASP A 130 22.70 -4.96 0.46
N GLY A 131 22.71 -5.35 1.73
CA GLY A 131 21.67 -4.97 2.70
C GLY A 131 21.60 -3.46 2.95
N ASP A 132 22.72 -2.76 2.75
CA ASP A 132 22.82 -1.31 2.99
C ASP A 132 22.42 -0.48 1.75
N LEU A 133 22.11 -1.13 0.62
CA LEU A 133 21.78 -0.47 -0.65
C LEU A 133 20.65 0.58 -0.48
N TYR A 134 19.56 0.21 0.19
CA TYR A 134 18.38 1.07 0.35
C TYR A 134 18.70 2.33 1.16
N GLU A 135 19.48 2.18 2.23
CA GLU A 135 19.94 3.30 3.03
C GLU A 135 20.88 4.21 2.24
N ASN A 136 21.80 3.63 1.47
CA ASN A 136 22.72 4.38 0.61
C ASN A 136 21.96 5.19 -0.45
N ILE A 137 20.94 4.61 -1.10
CA ILE A 137 20.07 5.33 -2.03
C ILE A 137 19.43 6.53 -1.34
N CYS A 138 18.85 6.36 -0.15
CA CYS A 138 18.21 7.46 0.57
C CYS A 138 19.20 8.57 0.95
N ARG A 139 20.38 8.22 1.48
CA ARG A 139 21.43 9.19 1.85
C ARG A 139 21.88 10.01 0.65
N GLU A 140 22.15 9.37 -0.48
CA GLU A 140 22.61 10.06 -1.68
C GLU A 140 21.51 10.97 -2.28
N ILE A 141 20.24 10.54 -2.25
CA ILE A 141 19.12 11.43 -2.64
C ILE A 141 19.04 12.63 -1.70
N LYS A 142 19.05 12.42 -0.37
CA LYS A 142 18.91 13.48 0.63
C LYS A 142 20.09 14.45 0.64
N LYS A 143 21.28 13.99 0.26
CA LYS A 143 22.47 14.85 0.11
C LYS A 143 22.27 15.90 -0.99
N GLU A 144 21.64 15.52 -2.10
CA GLU A 144 21.42 16.41 -3.25
C GLU A 144 20.08 17.14 -3.19
N ILE A 145 19.08 16.55 -2.53
CA ILE A 145 17.70 17.05 -2.45
C ILE A 145 17.15 16.82 -1.02
N PRO A 146 17.61 17.57 0.00
CA PRO A 146 17.24 17.31 1.39
C PRO A 146 15.72 17.32 1.64
N ASP A 147 15.00 18.18 0.93
CA ASP A 147 13.58 18.45 1.16
C ASP A 147 12.63 17.50 0.43
N ILE A 148 13.10 16.64 -0.49
CA ILE A 148 12.21 15.74 -1.23
C ILE A 148 11.68 14.62 -0.32
N HIS A 149 10.38 14.35 -0.36
CA HIS A 149 9.80 13.24 0.41
C HIS A 149 10.18 11.91 -0.23
N ILE A 150 10.73 10.98 0.57
CA ILE A 150 11.02 9.61 0.12
C ILE A 150 9.90 8.70 0.62
N HIS A 151 9.05 8.25 -0.32
CA HIS A 151 8.08 7.18 -0.11
C HIS A 151 8.69 5.85 -0.58
N GLY A 152 9.44 5.20 0.29
CA GLY A 152 10.40 4.18 -0.12
C GLY A 152 10.15 2.82 0.50
N PHE A 153 10.35 1.79 -0.31
CA PHE A 153 10.47 0.38 0.05
C PHE A 153 9.18 -0.24 0.60
N SER A 154 8.68 -1.23 -0.13
CA SER A 154 7.57 -2.08 0.32
C SER A 154 7.96 -2.88 1.57
N PRO A 155 6.98 -3.41 2.33
CA PRO A 155 7.25 -4.33 3.44
C PRO A 155 8.10 -5.55 3.06
N GLU A 156 7.97 -6.03 1.82
CA GLU A 156 8.83 -7.08 1.27
C GLU A 156 10.29 -6.62 1.19
N GLU A 157 10.54 -5.44 0.62
CA GLU A 157 11.89 -4.87 0.50
C GLU A 157 12.48 -4.63 1.89
N VAL A 158 11.71 -4.08 2.84
CA VAL A 158 12.17 -3.91 4.23
C VAL A 158 12.60 -5.24 4.85
N LEU A 159 11.78 -6.28 4.73
CA LEU A 159 12.12 -7.60 5.27
C LEU A 159 13.36 -8.18 4.58
N TYR A 160 13.44 -8.02 3.27
CA TYR A 160 14.58 -8.48 2.47
C TYR A 160 15.87 -7.77 2.89
N GLY A 161 15.85 -6.44 2.97
CA GLY A 161 16.96 -5.62 3.43
C GLY A 161 17.40 -5.97 4.85
N ALA A 162 16.46 -6.09 5.80
CA ALA A 162 16.76 -6.51 7.17
C ALA A 162 17.45 -7.89 7.21
N THR A 163 16.99 -8.83 6.39
CA THR A 163 17.58 -10.17 6.27
C THR A 163 19.00 -10.11 5.69
N ARG A 164 19.19 -9.34 4.61
CA ARG A 164 20.51 -9.16 3.96
C ARG A 164 21.52 -8.46 4.87
N SER A 165 21.09 -7.49 5.67
CA SER A 165 21.91 -6.80 6.68
C SER A 165 22.07 -7.57 8.00
N LYS A 166 21.43 -8.75 8.15
CA LYS A 166 21.45 -9.57 9.37
C LYS A 166 20.99 -8.79 10.62
N THR A 167 19.97 -7.95 10.46
CA THR A 167 19.37 -7.13 11.52
C THR A 167 17.90 -7.47 11.73
N THR A 168 17.32 -7.02 12.83
CA THR A 168 15.87 -7.10 13.02
C THR A 168 15.12 -6.12 12.11
N ILE A 169 13.84 -6.36 11.83
CA ILE A 169 12.96 -5.41 11.10
C ILE A 169 12.98 -4.03 11.77
N ARG A 170 12.93 -4.00 13.11
CA ARG A 170 12.94 -2.75 13.90
C ARG A 170 14.24 -1.96 13.71
N GLU A 171 15.39 -2.61 13.78
CA GLU A 171 16.68 -1.96 13.57
C GLU A 171 16.81 -1.44 12.14
N TYR A 172 16.41 -2.24 11.15
CA TYR A 172 16.47 -1.85 9.76
C TYR A 172 15.57 -0.65 9.46
N LEU A 173 14.33 -0.64 9.96
CA LEU A 173 13.42 0.51 9.81
C LEU A 173 13.96 1.79 10.48
N LYS A 174 14.64 1.67 11.64
CA LYS A 174 15.31 2.83 12.26
C LYS A 174 16.39 3.40 11.35
N ARG A 175 17.25 2.53 10.82
CA ARG A 175 18.32 2.91 9.89
C ARG A 175 17.77 3.54 8.60
N LEU A 176 16.69 3.00 8.05
CA LEU A 176 15.99 3.60 6.89
C LEU A 176 15.45 5.00 7.21
N LYS A 177 14.81 5.17 8.36
CA LYS A 177 14.32 6.48 8.82
C LYS A 177 15.47 7.48 8.98
N GLU A 178 16.56 7.07 9.63
CA GLU A 178 17.77 7.88 9.81
C GLU A 178 18.43 8.24 8.47
N SER A 179 18.35 7.34 7.49
CA SER A 179 18.88 7.55 6.14
C SER A 179 17.99 8.44 5.26
N GLY A 180 16.79 8.80 5.74
CA GLY A 180 15.93 9.79 5.09
C GLY A 180 14.62 9.27 4.53
N VAL A 181 14.23 8.01 4.77
CA VAL A 181 12.89 7.52 4.42
C VAL A 181 11.84 8.28 5.24
N ASN A 182 10.86 8.87 4.55
CA ASN A 182 9.79 9.61 5.20
C ASN A 182 8.56 8.73 5.47
N THR A 183 8.19 7.87 4.51
CA THR A 183 7.04 6.96 4.62
C THR A 183 7.28 5.67 3.83
N LEU A 184 6.54 4.61 4.13
CA LEU A 184 6.58 3.37 3.36
C LEU A 184 5.32 3.16 2.51
N PRO A 185 5.45 2.70 1.26
CA PRO A 185 4.34 2.17 0.51
C PRO A 185 3.82 0.88 1.15
N GLY A 186 2.53 0.79 1.43
CA GLY A 186 1.87 -0.44 1.93
C GLY A 186 1.60 -1.48 0.86
N THR A 187 2.43 -1.54 -0.18
CA THR A 187 2.35 -2.55 -1.24
C THR A 187 2.75 -3.93 -0.71
N ALA A 188 2.77 -4.94 -1.58
CA ALA A 188 3.00 -6.35 -1.22
C ALA A 188 1.94 -6.98 -0.30
N ALA A 189 0.87 -6.23 0.02
CA ALA A 189 -0.29 -6.73 0.75
C ALA A 189 -1.14 -7.67 -0.12
N GLU A 190 -1.33 -7.32 -1.39
CA GLU A 190 -2.24 -7.98 -2.33
C GLU A 190 -3.62 -8.19 -1.71
N ILE A 191 -3.96 -9.43 -1.37
CA ILE A 191 -5.00 -9.77 -0.41
C ILE A 191 -4.31 -10.35 0.83
N LEU A 192 -4.60 -9.83 2.03
CA LEU A 192 -3.98 -10.28 3.28
C LEU A 192 -4.60 -11.61 3.80
N ASP A 193 -4.72 -12.59 2.91
CA ASP A 193 -5.06 -13.99 3.17
C ASP A 193 -3.90 -14.89 2.68
N GLN A 194 -3.34 -15.70 3.58
CA GLN A 194 -2.15 -16.48 3.25
C GLN A 194 -2.43 -17.57 2.20
N LYS A 195 -3.56 -18.27 2.31
CA LYS A 195 -3.89 -19.38 1.40
C LYS A 195 -4.09 -18.91 -0.03
N LEU A 196 -4.64 -17.71 -0.19
CA LEU A 196 -4.79 -17.07 -1.49
C LEU A 196 -3.44 -16.61 -2.04
N ARG A 197 -2.61 -15.97 -1.20
CA ARG A 197 -1.27 -15.50 -1.59
C ARG A 197 -0.34 -16.64 -2.00
N ASP A 198 -0.44 -17.80 -1.36
CA ASP A 198 0.32 -19.00 -1.74
C ASP A 198 -0.01 -19.46 -3.17
N LYS A 199 -1.18 -19.12 -3.71
CA LYS A 199 -1.59 -19.42 -5.08
C LYS A 199 -1.10 -18.38 -6.09
N ILE A 200 -1.17 -17.08 -5.76
CA ILE A 200 -0.91 -15.98 -6.73
C ILE A 200 0.51 -15.41 -6.67
N SER A 201 1.17 -15.54 -5.52
CA SER A 201 2.48 -14.96 -5.24
C SER A 201 3.30 -15.87 -4.32
N PRO A 202 3.59 -17.11 -4.73
CA PRO A 202 4.35 -18.05 -3.90
C PRO A 202 5.73 -17.47 -3.53
N GLY A 203 6.11 -17.65 -2.27
CA GLY A 203 7.39 -17.19 -1.74
C GLY A 203 7.47 -15.69 -1.45
N ARG A 204 6.41 -14.90 -1.70
CA ARG A 204 6.31 -13.51 -1.23
C ARG A 204 6.20 -13.47 0.32
N ILE A 205 6.50 -12.32 0.91
CA ILE A 205 6.42 -12.02 2.35
C ILE A 205 5.13 -12.59 2.93
N SER A 206 5.18 -13.25 4.09
CA SER A 206 3.94 -13.79 4.67
C SER A 206 2.99 -12.68 5.12
N VAL A 207 1.70 -12.98 5.32
CA VAL A 207 0.76 -12.01 5.89
C VAL A 207 1.21 -11.56 7.28
N LYS A 208 1.76 -12.50 8.07
CA LYS A 208 2.29 -12.21 9.41
C LYS A 208 3.44 -11.21 9.35
N ASP A 209 4.42 -11.45 8.49
CA ASP A 209 5.61 -10.60 8.41
C ASP A 209 5.26 -9.22 7.81
N TRP A 210 4.32 -9.17 6.86
CA TRP A 210 3.82 -7.89 6.34
C TRP A 210 3.21 -7.03 7.46
N ILE A 211 2.37 -7.64 8.31
CA ILE A 211 1.77 -6.96 9.48
C ILE A 211 2.85 -6.54 10.47
N GLU A 212 3.84 -7.40 10.74
CA GLU A 212 4.96 -7.10 11.63
C GLU A 212 5.74 -5.87 11.16
N VAL A 213 6.06 -5.78 9.87
CA VAL A 213 6.74 -4.62 9.28
C VAL A 213 5.90 -3.34 9.44
N ILE A 214 4.62 -3.37 9.07
CA ILE A 214 3.73 -2.20 9.12
C ILE A 214 3.58 -1.70 10.56
N LYS A 215 3.24 -2.58 11.50
CA LYS A 215 3.11 -2.20 12.92
C LYS A 215 4.41 -1.70 13.51
N THR A 216 5.54 -2.31 13.13
CA THR A 216 6.85 -1.85 13.59
C THR A 216 7.15 -0.45 13.06
N ALA A 217 6.87 -0.18 11.79
CA ALA A 217 7.02 1.15 11.18
C ALA A 217 6.18 2.20 11.91
N HIS A 218 4.91 1.91 12.19
CA HIS A 218 4.01 2.80 12.96
C HIS A 218 4.56 3.06 14.37
N SER A 219 5.04 2.02 15.07
CA SER A 219 5.65 2.17 16.40
C SER A 219 6.92 3.03 16.42
N LEU A 220 7.57 3.18 15.27
CA LEU A 220 8.75 4.05 15.08
C LEU A 220 8.37 5.44 14.56
N GLY A 221 7.07 5.75 14.45
CA GLY A 221 6.55 7.00 13.89
C GLY A 221 6.85 7.17 12.41
N ILE A 222 6.85 6.07 11.64
CA ILE A 222 6.94 6.10 10.18
C ILE A 222 5.54 5.80 9.64
N ASN A 223 4.94 6.75 8.92
CA ASN A 223 3.63 6.56 8.33
C ASN A 223 3.72 5.62 7.12
N THR A 224 2.67 4.85 6.88
CA THR A 224 2.57 3.96 5.72
C THR A 224 1.24 4.12 5.01
N THR A 225 1.19 3.74 3.73
CA THR A 225 -0.08 3.49 3.03
C THR A 225 -0.51 2.03 3.22
N SER A 226 -1.62 1.62 2.60
CA SER A 226 -2.03 0.21 2.46
C SER A 226 -2.78 0.05 1.15
N THR A 227 -2.56 -1.08 0.47
CA THR A 227 -3.14 -1.34 -0.86
C THR A 227 -3.90 -2.66 -0.87
N MET A 228 -4.97 -2.75 -1.67
CA MET A 228 -5.65 -4.00 -1.97
C MET A 228 -5.65 -4.19 -3.49
N MET A 229 -4.94 -5.21 -3.99
CA MET A 229 -5.11 -5.65 -5.38
C MET A 229 -6.39 -6.50 -5.44
N PHE A 230 -7.29 -6.17 -6.36
CA PHE A 230 -8.57 -6.86 -6.50
C PHE A 230 -8.93 -7.04 -7.98
N GLY A 231 -9.83 -7.98 -8.26
CA GLY A 231 -10.28 -8.35 -9.60
C GLY A 231 -9.54 -9.56 -10.19
N HIS A 232 -9.01 -10.44 -9.35
CA HIS A 232 -8.36 -11.69 -9.74
C HIS A 232 -9.18 -12.89 -9.22
N ILE A 233 -8.52 -13.89 -8.61
CA ILE A 233 -9.15 -15.13 -8.13
C ILE A 233 -9.77 -15.02 -6.72
N GLU A 234 -9.77 -13.84 -6.11
CA GLU A 234 -10.27 -13.62 -4.75
C GLU A 234 -11.79 -13.53 -4.69
N THR A 235 -12.35 -13.90 -3.55
CA THR A 235 -13.78 -13.75 -3.26
C THR A 235 -14.08 -12.37 -2.65
N TYR A 236 -15.36 -11.99 -2.59
CA TYR A 236 -15.76 -10.80 -1.83
C TYR A 236 -15.46 -10.92 -0.34
N GLU A 237 -15.53 -12.13 0.21
CA GLU A 237 -15.13 -12.39 1.60
C GLU A 237 -13.65 -12.08 1.83
N ASP A 238 -12.78 -12.46 0.89
CA ASP A 238 -11.35 -12.14 0.94
C ASP A 238 -11.10 -10.62 0.96
N ARG A 239 -11.82 -9.86 0.13
CA ARG A 239 -11.72 -8.39 0.09
C ARG A 239 -12.20 -7.75 1.41
N VAL A 240 -13.32 -8.22 1.95
CA VAL A 240 -13.83 -7.74 3.24
C VAL A 240 -12.86 -8.04 4.37
N ASN A 241 -12.35 -9.26 4.43
CA ASN A 241 -11.38 -9.68 5.45
C ASN A 241 -10.07 -8.89 5.35
N HIS A 242 -9.63 -8.54 4.14
CA HIS A 242 -8.51 -7.63 3.93
C HIS A 242 -8.79 -6.25 4.56
N ILE A 243 -9.93 -5.63 4.26
CA ILE A 243 -10.31 -4.31 4.80
C ILE A 243 -10.43 -4.34 6.33
N VAL A 244 -11.07 -5.38 6.88
CA VAL A 244 -11.17 -5.58 8.33
C VAL A 244 -9.78 -5.68 8.95
N LYS A 245 -8.86 -6.43 8.34
CA LYS A 245 -7.49 -6.56 8.85
C LYS A 245 -6.73 -5.23 8.87
N ILE A 246 -6.85 -4.42 7.82
CA ILE A 246 -6.30 -3.06 7.81
C ILE A 246 -6.92 -2.22 8.93
N ARG A 247 -8.25 -2.29 9.10
CA ARG A 247 -8.95 -1.55 10.15
C ARG A 247 -8.48 -1.93 11.55
N GLU A 248 -8.25 -3.22 11.82
CA GLU A 248 -7.74 -3.66 13.13
C GLU A 248 -6.30 -3.19 13.37
N ILE A 249 -5.44 -3.17 12.34
CA ILE A 249 -4.09 -2.60 12.48
C ILE A 249 -4.15 -1.13 12.86
N GLN A 250 -5.07 -0.37 12.25
CA GLN A 250 -5.23 1.08 12.48
C GLN A 250 -5.90 1.46 13.81
N LYS A 251 -6.37 0.49 14.59
CA LYS A 251 -6.87 0.71 15.95
C LYS A 251 -5.75 0.68 17.00
N GLU A 252 -4.57 0.18 16.64
CA GLU A 252 -3.38 0.12 17.50
C GLU A 252 -2.61 1.44 17.49
#